data_AF-A0A1Q9KZI8-F1
#
_entry.id   AF-A0A1Q9KZI8-F1
#
_cell.length_a   1.000
_cell.length_b   1.000
_cell.length_c   1.000
_cell.angle_alpha   90.00
_cell.angle_beta   90.00
_cell.angle_gamma   90.00
#
_symmetry.space_group_name_H-M   'P 1'
#
loop_
_entity.id
_entity.type
_entity.pdbx_description
1 polymer ?
#
loop_
_entity_poly.entity_id
_entity_poly.type
_entity_poly.pdbx_seq_one_letter_code
_entity_poly.pdbx_strand_id
1 'polypeptide(L)'
;MDQYGNVNVSHLNGNLIGPGGFLEIAQNARKVVFCGTFDAKGSKIDITPDGLHIAQSGQIPKLVTKVEKITFSAAYAQQSGQEVLYITERAVFQLTAEGVELIEIAPGVEIERDILPYMAFRPIIKHPRLMESSLFTPMEDA
;
A
#
# COMPACT_ATOMS: atom_id res chain seq x y z
N MET A 1 -2.06 5.41 3.65
CA MET A 1 -2.47 6.07 2.40
C MET A 1 -3.94 6.47 2.53
N ASP A 2 -4.34 7.61 1.97
CA ASP A 2 -5.77 7.96 1.84
C ASP A 2 -6.34 7.75 0.43
N GLN A 3 -7.64 8.04 0.26
CA GLN A 3 -8.36 7.85 -1.01
C GLN A 3 -7.78 8.64 -2.19
N TYR A 4 -7.01 9.71 -1.92
CA TYR A 4 -6.37 10.51 -2.96
C TYR A 4 -4.94 10.04 -3.24
N GLY A 5 -4.40 9.10 -2.45
CA GLY A 5 -3.01 8.65 -2.51
C GLY A 5 -2.07 9.38 -1.54
N ASN A 6 -2.58 10.25 -0.66
CA ASN A 6 -1.70 10.97 0.27
C ASN A 6 -1.12 10.01 1.32
N VAL A 7 0.10 10.29 1.79
CA VAL A 7 0.77 9.51 2.84
C VAL A 7 1.05 10.38 4.05
N ASN A 8 0.88 9.77 5.23
CA ASN A 8 1.29 10.31 6.51
C ASN A 8 2.40 9.44 7.10
N VAL A 9 3.57 10.03 7.34
CA VAL A 9 4.68 9.38 8.08
C VAL A 9 5.04 10.12 9.38
N SER A 10 4.52 11.33 9.59
CA SER A 10 4.97 12.20 10.69
C SER A 10 4.07 12.19 11.92
N HIS A 11 2.80 11.81 11.78
CA HIS A 11 1.84 11.73 12.90
C HIS A 11 1.35 10.30 13.05
N LEU A 12 1.75 9.65 14.14
CA LEU A 12 1.42 8.25 14.42
C LEU A 12 0.80 8.14 15.80
N ASN A 13 -0.45 7.65 15.87
CA ASN A 13 -1.17 7.41 17.12
C ASN A 13 -1.23 8.66 18.04
N GLY A 14 -1.49 9.84 17.46
CA GLY A 14 -1.54 11.11 18.17
C GLY A 14 -0.18 11.74 18.51
N ASN A 15 0.93 11.05 18.22
CA ASN A 15 2.28 11.58 18.45
C ASN A 15 2.86 12.20 17.18
N LEU A 16 3.44 13.40 17.31
CA LEU A 16 4.26 14.02 16.29
C LEU A 16 5.68 13.43 16.36
N ILE A 17 6.00 12.57 15.40
CA ILE A 17 7.35 12.00 15.21
C ILE A 17 8.20 12.93 14.31
N GLY A 18 7.54 13.68 13.42
CA GLY A 18 8.18 14.54 12.43
C GLY A 18 8.54 13.78 11.14
N PRO A 19 8.72 14.50 10.01
CA PRO A 19 8.95 13.86 8.71
C PRO A 19 10.40 13.44 8.45
N GLY A 20 11.39 13.98 9.17
CA GLY A 20 12.81 13.84 8.81
C GLY A 20 13.06 14.30 7.36
N GLY A 21 14.03 13.65 6.68
CA GLY A 21 14.33 13.90 5.27
C GLY A 21 13.30 13.35 4.27
N PHE A 22 12.19 12.77 4.75
CA PHE A 22 11.20 12.12 3.89
C PHE A 22 10.63 13.06 2.82
N LEU A 23 10.30 14.31 3.18
CA LEU A 23 9.73 15.26 2.22
C LEU A 23 10.70 15.53 1.07
N GLU A 24 11.96 15.79 1.41
CA GLU A 24 13.00 16.12 0.43
C GLU A 24 13.26 14.97 -0.55
N ILE A 25 13.31 13.73 -0.04
CA ILE A 25 13.52 12.54 -0.86
C ILE A 25 12.28 12.26 -1.72
N ALA A 26 11.10 12.19 -1.10
CA ALA A 26 9.88 11.77 -1.77
C ALA A 26 9.41 12.79 -2.81
N GLN A 27 9.59 14.09 -2.58
CA GLN A 27 9.13 15.11 -3.54
C GLN A 27 10.01 15.19 -4.80
N ASN A 28 11.33 14.96 -4.68
CA ASN A 28 12.28 15.14 -5.78
C ASN A 28 12.56 13.86 -6.58
N ALA A 29 12.17 12.68 -6.07
CA ALA A 29 12.36 11.43 -6.78
C ALA A 29 11.54 11.39 -8.08
N ARG A 30 12.05 10.74 -9.14
CA ARG A 30 11.24 10.47 -10.34
C ARG A 30 10.18 9.39 -10.10
N LYS A 31 10.52 8.45 -9.23
CA LYS A 31 9.68 7.32 -8.83
C LYS A 31 9.74 7.16 -7.32
N VAL A 32 8.57 7.01 -6.69
CA VAL A 32 8.42 6.77 -5.26
C VAL A 32 7.75 5.42 -5.06
N VAL A 33 8.37 4.55 -4.27
CA VAL A 33 7.82 3.24 -3.92
C VAL A 33 7.64 3.20 -2.42
N PHE A 34 6.39 3.28 -1.98
CA PHE A 34 6.02 3.11 -0.59
C PHE A 34 5.89 1.62 -0.28
N CYS A 35 6.71 1.12 0.64
CA CYS A 35 6.63 -0.27 1.10
C CYS A 35 6.10 -0.31 2.54
N GLY A 36 5.11 -1.15 2.78
CA GLY A 36 4.66 -1.44 4.14
C GLY A 36 3.46 -2.38 4.16
N THR A 37 3.10 -2.86 5.34
CA THR A 37 1.97 -3.76 5.48
C THR A 37 0.63 -3.11 5.11
N PHE A 38 -0.35 -3.91 4.68
CA PHE A 38 -1.70 -3.44 4.32
C PHE A 38 -2.46 -2.87 5.53
N ASP A 39 -2.31 -3.51 6.67
CA ASP A 39 -2.84 -3.11 7.97
C ASP A 39 -1.73 -3.20 9.04
N ALA A 40 -2.00 -2.76 10.26
CA ALA A 40 -1.04 -2.84 11.36
C ALA A 40 -1.65 -3.50 12.60
N LYS A 41 -0.76 -3.92 13.51
CA LYS A 41 -1.07 -4.52 14.81
C LYS A 41 -1.84 -5.85 14.71
N GLY A 42 -1.07 -6.95 14.74
CA GLY A 42 -1.61 -8.29 14.95
C GLY A 42 -2.02 -9.03 13.68
N SER A 43 -1.55 -8.60 12.50
CA SER A 43 -1.70 -9.38 11.26
C SER A 43 -0.94 -10.70 11.37
N LYS A 44 -1.55 -11.80 10.91
CA LYS A 44 -0.95 -13.13 10.80
C LYS A 44 -1.15 -13.62 9.38
N ILE A 45 -0.04 -13.90 8.73
CA ILE A 45 0.01 -14.25 7.31
C ILE A 45 0.91 -15.46 7.16
N ASP A 46 0.41 -16.45 6.44
CA ASP A 46 1.12 -17.67 6.11
C ASP A 46 1.36 -17.67 4.59
N ILE A 47 2.57 -18.06 4.19
CA ILE A 47 2.90 -18.26 2.78
C ILE A 47 2.89 -19.77 2.52
N THR A 48 2.03 -20.19 1.61
CA THR A 48 1.82 -21.59 1.24
C THR A 48 2.09 -21.79 -0.26
N PRO A 49 2.20 -23.03 -0.76
CA PRO A 49 2.34 -23.28 -2.20
C PRO A 49 1.21 -22.67 -3.06
N ASP A 50 0.01 -22.50 -2.49
CA ASP A 50 -1.13 -21.89 -3.17
C ASP A 50 -1.13 -20.35 -3.09
N GLY A 51 -0.14 -19.76 -2.41
CA GLY A 51 0.04 -18.32 -2.26
C GLY A 51 -0.07 -17.84 -0.81
N LEU A 52 -0.35 -16.55 -0.68
CA LEU A 52 -0.50 -15.84 0.58
C LEU A 52 -1.87 -16.13 1.22
N HIS A 53 -1.86 -16.56 2.48
CA HIS A 53 -3.05 -16.80 3.29
C HIS A 53 -3.08 -15.85 4.49
N ILE A 54 -4.18 -15.10 4.65
CA ILE A 54 -4.36 -14.14 5.75
C ILE A 54 -5.18 -14.83 6.85
N ALA A 55 -4.49 -15.42 7.83
CA ALA A 55 -5.15 -16.07 8.96
C ALA A 55 -5.81 -15.05 9.91
N GLN A 56 -5.26 -13.83 10.00
CA GLN A 56 -5.80 -12.74 10.81
C GLN A 56 -5.37 -11.39 10.24
N SER A 57 -6.31 -10.49 9.98
CA SER A 57 -5.99 -9.11 9.60
C SER A 57 -5.58 -8.25 10.81
N GLY A 58 -4.81 -7.20 10.55
CA GLY A 58 -4.41 -6.22 11.54
C GLY A 58 -5.58 -5.38 12.06
N GLN A 59 -5.46 -4.89 13.30
CA GLN A 59 -6.48 -4.09 13.97
C GLN A 59 -6.49 -2.62 13.52
N ILE A 60 -5.37 -2.12 12.98
CA ILE A 60 -5.20 -0.70 12.63
C ILE A 60 -5.21 -0.58 11.10
N PRO A 61 -6.25 0.04 10.50
CA PRO A 61 -6.30 0.23 9.05
C PRO A 61 -5.27 1.28 8.60
N LYS A 62 -4.58 1.02 7.48
CA LYS A 62 -3.62 1.96 6.88
C LYS A 62 -4.11 2.59 5.58
N LEU A 63 -5.19 2.07 4.99
CA LEU A 63 -5.88 2.61 3.82
C LEU A 63 -7.18 3.29 4.29
N VAL A 64 -7.08 4.59 4.56
CA VAL A 64 -8.11 5.38 5.26
C VAL A 64 -8.79 6.37 4.31
N THR A 65 -9.94 6.92 4.68
CA THR A 65 -10.61 7.93 3.83
C THR A 65 -9.80 9.21 3.70
N LYS A 66 -9.12 9.63 4.76
CA LYS A 66 -8.28 10.83 4.81
C LYS A 66 -7.15 10.62 5.81
N VAL A 67 -5.92 10.99 5.44
CA VAL A 67 -4.81 10.96 6.39
C VAL A 67 -4.92 12.11 7.39
N GLU A 68 -4.44 11.91 8.61
CA GLU A 68 -4.41 12.96 9.64
C GLU A 68 -3.60 14.19 9.18
N LYS A 69 -2.44 13.94 8.59
CA LYS A 69 -1.57 14.96 7.99
C LYS A 69 -0.96 14.46 6.69
N ILE A 70 -0.92 15.34 5.70
CA ILE A 70 -0.28 15.08 4.41
C ILE A 70 1.22 15.35 4.58
N THR A 71 2.04 14.31 4.52
CA THR A 71 3.51 14.43 4.39
C THR A 71 3.99 14.11 2.98
N PHE A 72 3.20 13.36 2.22
CA PHE A 72 3.32 13.21 0.77
C PHE A 72 2.00 13.60 0.12
N SER A 73 2.05 14.52 -0.86
CA SER A 73 0.89 15.00 -1.61
C SER A 73 0.78 14.27 -2.95
N ALA A 74 -0.27 13.47 -3.11
CA ALA A 74 -0.54 12.77 -4.35
C ALA A 74 -0.89 13.73 -5.50
N ALA A 75 -1.64 14.80 -5.21
CA ALA A 75 -1.96 15.81 -6.20
C ALA A 75 -0.71 16.47 -6.80
N TYR A 76 0.29 16.74 -5.96
CA TYR A 76 1.58 17.27 -6.43
C TYR A 76 2.34 16.25 -7.27
N ALA A 77 2.37 14.99 -6.84
CA ALA A 77 3.04 13.91 -7.58
C ALA A 77 2.42 13.68 -8.97
N GLN A 78 1.09 13.74 -9.08
CA GLN A 78 0.39 13.69 -10.38
C GLN A 78 0.76 14.90 -11.26
N GLN A 79 0.77 16.10 -10.69
CA GLN A 79 1.14 17.32 -11.42
C GLN A 79 2.59 17.29 -11.91
N SER A 80 3.51 16.74 -11.12
CA SER A 80 4.93 16.63 -11.47
C SER A 80 5.25 15.42 -12.36
N GLY A 81 4.27 14.57 -12.68
CA GLY A 81 4.48 13.36 -13.48
C GLY A 81 5.31 12.29 -12.77
N GLN A 82 5.34 12.30 -11.44
CA GLN A 82 6.06 11.33 -10.63
C GLN A 82 5.35 9.97 -10.66
N GLU A 83 6.11 8.89 -10.84
CA GLU A 83 5.58 7.53 -10.71
C GLU A 83 5.47 7.16 -9.23
N VAL A 84 4.29 6.73 -8.77
CA VAL A 84 4.07 6.37 -7.36
C VAL A 84 3.44 5.00 -7.23
N LEU A 85 4.09 4.13 -6.45
CA LEU A 85 3.61 2.79 -6.11
C LEU A 85 3.46 2.66 -4.60
N TYR A 86 2.45 1.90 -4.18
CA TYR A 86 2.21 1.51 -2.80
C TYR A 86 2.16 -0.01 -2.75
N ILE A 87 3.23 -0.62 -2.25
CA ILE A 87 3.42 -2.07 -2.19
C ILE A 87 3.14 -2.54 -0.77
N THR A 88 2.25 -3.51 -0.68
CA THR A 88 1.95 -4.26 0.54
C THR A 88 2.26 -5.73 0.34
N GLU A 89 2.11 -6.52 1.39
CA GLU A 89 2.27 -7.96 1.31
C GLU A 89 1.19 -8.64 0.44
N ARG A 90 -0.01 -8.05 0.34
CA ARG A 90 -1.16 -8.67 -0.34
C ARG A 90 -1.62 -7.96 -1.63
N ALA A 91 -1.19 -6.72 -1.85
CA ALA A 91 -1.66 -5.88 -2.94
C ALA A 91 -0.66 -4.78 -3.32
N VAL A 92 -0.63 -4.43 -4.60
CA VAL A 92 0.10 -3.27 -5.14
C VAL A 92 -0.88 -2.26 -5.71
N PHE A 93 -0.73 -1.01 -5.29
CA PHE A 93 -1.48 0.12 -5.81
C PHE A 93 -0.58 1.09 -6.58
N GLN A 94 -1.14 1.75 -7.58
CA GLN A 94 -0.49 2.81 -8.33
C GLN A 94 -1.29 4.10 -8.24
N LEU A 95 -0.61 5.24 -8.09
CA LEU A 95 -1.23 6.55 -8.31
C LEU A 95 -1.30 6.82 -9.80
N THR A 96 -2.51 6.92 -10.34
CA THR A 96 -2.78 7.28 -11.74
C THR A 96 -3.35 8.68 -11.82
N ALA A 97 -3.56 9.22 -13.02
CA ALA A 97 -4.27 10.49 -13.20
C ALA A 97 -5.73 10.45 -12.70
N GLU A 98 -6.36 9.28 -12.68
CA GLU A 98 -7.75 9.08 -12.23
C GLU A 98 -7.85 8.89 -10.71
N GLY A 99 -6.76 8.47 -10.06
CA GLY A 99 -6.71 8.17 -8.63
C GLY A 99 -5.90 6.91 -8.31
N VAL A 100 -6.12 6.35 -7.13
CA VAL A 100 -5.45 5.13 -6.66
C VAL A 100 -6.05 3.91 -7.35
N GLU A 101 -5.24 3.19 -8.13
CA GLU A 101 -5.61 1.96 -8.83
C GLU A 101 -4.96 0.74 -8.16
N LEU A 102 -5.74 -0.32 -7.96
CA LEU A 102 -5.23 -1.65 -7.58
C LEU A 102 -4.71 -2.33 -8.86
N ILE A 103 -3.40 -2.51 -8.95
CA ILE A 103 -2.74 -3.04 -10.14
C ILE A 103 -2.26 -4.48 -9.99
N GLU A 104 -1.97 -4.94 -8.77
CA GLU A 104 -1.59 -6.33 -8.50
C GLU A 104 -2.16 -6.85 -7.18
N ILE A 105 -2.46 -8.15 -7.14
CA ILE A 105 -2.86 -8.90 -5.95
C ILE A 105 -1.96 -10.11 -5.75
N ALA A 106 -1.64 -10.45 -4.50
CA ALA A 106 -0.85 -11.65 -4.23
C ALA A 106 -1.61 -12.93 -4.63
N PRO A 107 -0.93 -13.99 -5.07
CA PRO A 107 -1.55 -15.32 -5.19
C PRO A 107 -2.25 -15.71 -3.89
N GLY A 108 -3.43 -16.35 -3.98
CA GLY A 108 -4.24 -16.72 -2.81
C GLY A 108 -5.12 -15.59 -2.22
N VAL A 109 -4.89 -14.33 -2.62
CA VAL A 109 -5.66 -13.17 -2.15
C VAL A 109 -6.86 -12.89 -3.05
N GLU A 110 -8.02 -12.65 -2.44
CA GLU A 110 -9.26 -12.29 -3.12
C GLU A 110 -9.68 -10.86 -2.80
N ILE A 111 -10.03 -10.08 -3.83
CA ILE A 111 -10.34 -8.65 -3.69
C ILE A 111 -11.47 -8.38 -2.68
N GLU A 112 -12.59 -9.09 -2.81
CA GLU A 112 -13.78 -8.88 -1.99
C GLU A 112 -13.63 -9.42 -0.55
N ARG A 113 -12.70 -10.35 -0.32
CA ARG A 113 -12.46 -10.96 1.00
C ARG A 113 -11.33 -10.26 1.76
N ASP A 114 -10.22 -10.01 1.08
CA ASP A 114 -8.92 -9.74 1.72
C ASP A 114 -8.42 -8.31 1.53
N ILE A 115 -9.03 -7.55 0.61
CA ILE A 115 -8.63 -6.19 0.24
C ILE A 115 -9.73 -5.20 0.63
N LEU A 116 -10.89 -5.24 -0.04
CA LEU A 116 -11.92 -4.20 0.11
C LEU A 116 -12.49 -4.05 1.52
N PRO A 117 -12.75 -5.13 2.29
CA PRO A 117 -13.25 -5.01 3.67
C PRO A 117 -12.29 -4.28 4.62
N TYR A 118 -11.01 -4.18 4.25
CA TYR A 118 -9.95 -3.61 5.07
C TYR A 118 -9.50 -2.21 4.58
N MET A 119 -10.25 -1.61 3.66
CA MET A 119 -10.05 -0.25 3.15
C MET A 119 -11.23 0.65 3.50
N ALA A 120 -10.96 1.89 3.88
CA ALA A 120 -12.01 2.89 4.12
C ALA A 120 -12.37 3.71 2.85
N PHE A 121 -11.95 3.23 1.67
CA PHE A 121 -12.31 3.75 0.36
C PHE A 121 -12.19 2.63 -0.68
N ARG A 122 -12.86 2.80 -1.82
CA ARG A 122 -12.76 1.84 -2.93
C ARG A 122 -11.72 2.35 -3.94
N PRO A 123 -10.66 1.58 -4.25
CA PRO A 123 -9.70 1.95 -5.29
C PRO A 123 -10.34 1.74 -6.68
N ILE A 124 -9.68 2.26 -7.71
CA ILE A 124 -9.98 1.89 -9.10
C ILE A 124 -9.55 0.43 -9.28
N ILE A 125 -10.43 -0.38 -9.85
CA ILE A 125 -10.17 -1.80 -10.16
C ILE A 125 -10.58 -2.03 -11.61
N LYS A 126 -9.58 -2.21 -12.47
CA LYS A 126 -9.76 -2.55 -13.89
C LYS A 126 -9.47 -4.04 -14.08
N HIS A 127 -8.18 -4.37 -14.20
CA HIS A 127 -7.70 -5.74 -14.41
C HIS A 127 -6.41 -5.97 -13.61
N PRO A 128 -6.50 -6.07 -12.27
CA PRO A 128 -5.32 -6.34 -11.46
C PRO A 128 -4.71 -7.67 -11.85
N ARG A 129 -3.39 -7.70 -11.95
CA ARG A 129 -2.63 -8.92 -12.26
C ARG A 129 -2.26 -9.65 -10.98
N LEU A 130 -1.84 -10.90 -11.10
CA LEU A 130 -1.16 -11.55 -9.99
C LEU A 130 0.23 -10.95 -9.81
N MET A 131 0.62 -10.72 -8.55
CA MET A 131 2.02 -10.52 -8.19
C MET A 131 2.82 -11.76 -8.58
N GLU A 132 4.11 -11.58 -8.86
CA GLU A 132 4.97 -12.67 -9.31
C GLU A 132 5.02 -13.80 -8.26
N SER A 133 4.64 -15.02 -8.66
CA SER A 133 4.47 -16.15 -7.74
C SER A 133 5.76 -16.58 -7.05
N SER A 134 6.94 -16.35 -7.65
CA SER A 134 8.24 -16.68 -7.03
C SER A 134 8.52 -15.85 -5.77
N LEU A 135 7.87 -14.69 -5.62
CA LEU A 135 7.95 -13.86 -4.41
C LEU A 135 7.28 -14.53 -3.19
N PHE A 136 6.48 -15.57 -3.44
CA PHE A 136 5.72 -16.32 -2.44
C PHE A 136 6.21 -17.77 -2.30
N THR A 137 7.38 -18.07 -2.83
CA THR A 137 8.08 -19.33 -2.55
C THR A 137 9.22 -19.08 -1.57
N PRO A 138 9.52 -20.00 -0.65
CA PRO A 138 10.73 -19.91 0.17
C PRO A 138 11.95 -19.75 -0.75
N MET A 139 12.85 -18.83 -0.42
CA MET A 139 14.18 -18.83 -1.06
C MET A 139 14.83 -20.18 -0.74
N GLU A 140 15.22 -20.94 -1.76
CA GLU A 140 16.12 -22.08 -1.56
C GLU A 140 17.40 -21.55 -0.90
N ASP A 141 17.85 -22.22 0.16
CA ASP A 141 19.12 -21.90 0.80
C ASP A 141 20.24 -22.04 -0.24
N ALA A 142 20.92 -20.92 -0.55
CA ALA A 142 22.08 -20.88 -1.42
C ALA A 142 23.33 -21.49 -0.76
#